data_AF-A0A965D9B3-F1
#
_entry.id   AF-A0A965D9B3-F1
#
_cell.length_a   1.000
_cell.length_b   1.000
_cell.length_c   1.000
_cell.angle_alpha   90.00
_cell.angle_beta   90.00
_cell.angle_gamma   90.00
#
_symmetry.space_group_name_H-M   'P 1'
#
loop_
_entity.id
_entity.type
_entity.pdbx_description
1 polymer ?
#
loop_
_entity_poly.entity_id
_entity_poly.type
_entity_poly.pdbx_seq_one_letter_code
_entity_poly.pdbx_strand_id
1 'polypeptide(L)'
;GQHWRPRLLPPDQHQHRFDENCRQLLLQYQCTHFAYQQPDEYRVDKHLKAFAQSLAIEHTVVDTHHFYTTRTELAQLFAGKKTFLMETFYRHMRIKHHLMVDADKKPWQGQWNFDADNRKKLPTGHQPVAPLMFANDVSALCNELTTAQITTIGTVDPHRFIWPISREQSLELLSYFLQHCLKWFGTFQDAMAPQEWSIYHARLSFSLNIKMLSPQEVVNAAIEAYSSQQYDIAYHQLEGFVRQILGWREYMRGIYWHHMPDYAQLNYLGHSATLPSWYWTGATKMNCMKHAITQSLTYAYAHHIQRLMVTGNFALLAGVHPDEVDAWYLGIYIDAFEW
;
A
#
# COMPACT_ATOMS: atom_id res chain seq x y z
N GLY A 1 -22.01 3.11 25.09
CA GLY A 1 -21.55 2.42 23.87
C GLY A 1 -21.03 1.07 24.27
N GLN A 2 -21.43 0.00 23.58
CA GLN A 2 -20.85 -1.32 23.83
C GLN A 2 -19.37 -1.27 23.45
N HIS A 3 -18.49 -1.33 24.45
CA HIS A 3 -17.06 -1.49 24.21
C HIS A 3 -16.83 -2.93 23.75
N TRP A 4 -16.54 -3.11 22.47
CA TRP A 4 -16.05 -4.38 21.94
C TRP A 4 -14.72 -4.69 22.64
N ARG A 5 -14.68 -5.74 23.47
CA ARG A 5 -13.43 -6.25 24.03
C ARG A 5 -12.95 -7.40 23.14
N PRO A 6 -11.73 -7.33 22.57
CA PRO A 6 -11.20 -8.46 21.81
C PRO A 6 -11.10 -9.67 22.74
N ARG A 7 -11.60 -10.82 22.28
CA ARG A 7 -11.46 -12.11 22.92
C ARG A 7 -10.53 -12.93 22.03
N LEU A 8 -9.34 -13.24 22.52
CA LEU A 8 -8.36 -14.06 21.82
C LEU A 8 -8.22 -15.39 22.55
N LEU A 9 -7.96 -16.45 21.79
CA LEU A 9 -7.54 -17.73 22.37
C LEU A 9 -6.14 -17.56 22.97
N PRO A 10 -5.86 -18.13 24.14
CA PRO A 10 -4.51 -18.14 24.69
C PRO A 10 -3.57 -18.97 23.78
N PRO A 11 -2.24 -18.72 23.83
CA PRO A 11 -1.28 -19.36 22.92
C PRO A 11 -1.35 -20.89 22.88
N ASP A 12 -1.64 -21.54 24.01
CA ASP A 12 -1.77 -22.99 24.16
C ASP A 12 -3.02 -23.57 23.50
N GLN A 13 -4.02 -22.74 23.20
CA GLN A 13 -5.27 -23.13 22.53
C GLN A 13 -5.33 -22.68 21.07
N HIS A 14 -4.36 -21.90 20.61
CA HIS A 14 -4.32 -21.38 19.25
C HIS A 14 -4.13 -22.51 18.22
N GLN A 15 -4.99 -22.54 17.20
CA GLN A 15 -5.02 -23.60 16.17
C GLN A 15 -4.15 -23.30 14.94
N HIS A 16 -3.46 -22.16 14.94
CA HIS A 16 -2.66 -21.68 13.79
C HIS A 16 -3.44 -21.54 12.49
N ARG A 17 -4.77 -21.42 12.58
CA ARG A 17 -5.72 -21.31 11.47
C ARG A 17 -6.88 -20.40 11.84
N PHE A 18 -7.19 -19.44 10.96
CA PHE A 18 -8.26 -18.46 11.20
C PHE A 18 -9.61 -19.11 11.46
N ASP A 19 -9.99 -20.07 10.62
CA ASP A 19 -11.26 -20.77 10.65
C ASP A 19 -11.42 -21.65 11.90
N GLU A 20 -10.38 -22.38 12.29
CA GLU A 20 -10.43 -23.22 13.49
C GLU A 20 -10.45 -22.39 14.78
N ASN A 21 -9.67 -21.30 14.83
CA ASN A 21 -9.73 -20.35 15.94
C ASN A 21 -11.13 -19.73 16.06
N CYS A 22 -11.72 -19.30 14.94
CA CYS A 22 -13.08 -18.79 14.93
C CYS A 22 -14.08 -19.86 15.38
N ARG A 23 -13.98 -21.09 14.89
CA ARG A 23 -14.87 -22.21 15.28
C ARG A 23 -14.83 -22.45 16.79
N GLN A 24 -13.64 -22.47 17.39
CA GLN A 24 -13.49 -22.63 18.84
C GLN A 24 -14.16 -21.50 19.62
N LEU A 25 -13.93 -20.25 19.22
CA LEU A 25 -14.55 -19.10 19.87
C LEU A 25 -16.08 -19.11 19.72
N LEU A 26 -16.59 -19.45 18.54
CA LEU A 26 -18.04 -19.58 18.29
C LEU A 26 -18.68 -20.63 19.22
N LEU A 27 -18.04 -21.78 19.40
CA LEU A 27 -18.50 -22.83 20.30
C LEU A 27 -18.41 -22.40 21.78
N GLN A 28 -17.26 -21.86 22.19
CA GLN A 28 -17.01 -21.44 23.57
C GLN A 28 -18.01 -20.39 24.06
N TYR A 29 -18.38 -19.44 23.19
CA TYR A 29 -19.28 -18.34 23.52
C TYR A 29 -20.72 -18.58 23.06
N GLN A 30 -21.04 -19.75 22.51
CA GLN A 30 -22.37 -20.09 22.00
C GLN A 30 -22.92 -19.02 21.05
N CYS A 31 -22.05 -18.51 20.16
CA CYS A 31 -22.41 -17.46 19.23
C CYS A 31 -23.51 -17.92 18.28
N THR A 32 -24.50 -17.06 18.04
CA THR A 32 -25.62 -17.32 17.11
C THR A 32 -25.44 -16.66 15.74
N HIS A 33 -24.41 -15.81 15.60
CA HIS A 33 -24.12 -15.08 14.38
C HIS A 33 -22.61 -14.89 14.19
N PHE A 34 -22.13 -15.05 12.95
CA PHE A 34 -20.75 -14.76 12.57
C PHE A 34 -20.69 -13.64 11.54
N ALA A 35 -20.03 -12.53 11.88
CA ALA A 35 -19.85 -11.41 10.94
C ALA A 35 -18.37 -11.15 10.67
N TYR A 36 -18.03 -10.83 9.42
CA TYR A 36 -16.66 -10.44 9.06
C TYR A 36 -16.64 -9.36 7.97
N GLN A 37 -15.55 -8.60 7.93
CA GLN A 37 -15.29 -7.66 6.86
C GLN A 37 -14.65 -8.39 5.67
N GLN A 38 -15.03 -7.97 4.48
CA GLN A 38 -14.38 -8.33 3.21
C GLN A 38 -12.83 -8.27 3.33
N PRO A 39 -12.09 -9.39 3.19
CA PRO A 39 -10.63 -9.41 3.34
C PRO A 39 -9.93 -8.99 2.05
N ASP A 40 -8.82 -8.27 2.12
CA ASP A 40 -8.28 -7.63 0.92
C ASP A 40 -7.50 -8.55 -0.03
N GLU A 41 -7.33 -9.83 0.32
CA GLU A 41 -6.74 -10.86 -0.56
C GLU A 41 -7.77 -11.93 -0.96
N TYR A 42 -7.70 -12.37 -2.22
CA TYR A 42 -8.58 -13.33 -2.87
C TYR A 42 -8.50 -14.70 -2.21
N ARG A 43 -7.29 -15.15 -1.82
CA ARG A 43 -7.10 -16.40 -1.08
C ARG A 43 -7.84 -16.36 0.27
N VAL A 44 -7.74 -15.25 0.99
CA VAL A 44 -8.42 -15.06 2.28
C VAL A 44 -9.93 -14.92 2.10
N ASP A 45 -10.38 -14.24 1.03
CA ASP A 45 -11.79 -14.12 0.67
C ASP A 45 -12.43 -15.47 0.38
N LYS A 46 -11.78 -16.33 -0.42
CA LYS A 46 -12.20 -17.72 -0.64
C LYS A 46 -12.26 -18.51 0.66
N HIS A 47 -11.22 -18.40 1.49
CA HIS A 47 -11.14 -19.12 2.76
C HIS A 47 -12.28 -18.74 3.71
N LEU A 48 -12.51 -17.44 3.94
CA LEU A 48 -13.56 -16.97 4.84
C LEU A 48 -14.96 -17.26 4.30
N LYS A 49 -15.19 -17.18 2.99
CA LYS A 49 -16.47 -17.57 2.38
C LYS A 49 -16.76 -19.05 2.60
N ALA A 50 -15.80 -19.92 2.33
CA ALA A 50 -15.95 -21.36 2.55
C ALA A 50 -16.19 -21.68 4.02
N PHE A 51 -15.44 -21.03 4.93
CA PHE A 51 -15.64 -21.18 6.37
C PHE A 51 -17.04 -20.74 6.80
N ALA A 52 -17.48 -19.54 6.41
CA ALA A 52 -18.79 -19.01 6.78
C ALA A 52 -19.94 -19.90 6.26
N GLN A 53 -19.81 -20.43 5.04
CA GLN A 53 -20.77 -21.40 4.47
C GLN A 53 -20.79 -22.75 5.21
N SER A 54 -19.71 -23.12 5.91
CA SER A 54 -19.64 -24.34 6.71
C SER A 54 -20.30 -24.23 8.09
N LEU A 55 -20.70 -23.01 8.49
CA LEU A 55 -21.30 -22.76 9.80
C LEU A 55 -22.81 -23.07 9.77
N ALA A 56 -23.32 -23.65 10.85
CA ALA A 56 -24.76 -23.85 11.05
C ALA A 56 -25.50 -22.60 11.54
N ILE A 57 -24.77 -21.53 11.83
CA ILE A 57 -25.30 -20.24 12.30
C ILE A 57 -25.34 -19.23 11.16
N GLU A 58 -26.16 -18.19 11.32
CA GLU A 58 -26.22 -17.10 10.34
C GLU A 58 -24.87 -16.38 10.24
N HIS A 59 -24.57 -15.88 9.03
CA HIS A 59 -23.38 -15.08 8.83
C HIS A 59 -23.63 -13.86 7.94
N THR A 60 -22.88 -12.79 8.19
CA THR A 60 -22.93 -11.55 7.41
C THR A 60 -21.54 -11.13 6.98
N VAL A 61 -21.43 -10.68 5.73
CA VAL A 61 -20.20 -10.09 5.18
C VAL A 61 -20.46 -8.62 4.88
N VAL A 62 -19.59 -7.74 5.37
CA VAL A 62 -19.71 -6.29 5.14
C VAL A 62 -18.45 -5.74 4.46
N ASP A 63 -18.59 -4.60 3.76
CA ASP A 63 -17.43 -3.87 3.27
C ASP A 63 -16.61 -3.34 4.46
N THR A 64 -15.32 -3.21 4.25
CA THR A 64 -14.40 -2.51 5.14
C THR A 64 -14.69 -1.02 5.25
N HIS A 65 -15.36 -0.42 4.25
CA HIS A 65 -15.57 1.02 4.08
C HIS A 65 -14.27 1.83 4.07
N HIS A 66 -13.13 1.18 3.85
CA HIS A 66 -11.82 1.80 3.85
C HIS A 66 -11.45 2.37 2.47
N PHE A 67 -11.97 1.79 1.40
CA PHE A 67 -11.72 2.21 0.02
C PHE A 67 -12.80 3.18 -0.46
N TYR A 68 -12.45 4.06 -1.41
CA TYR A 68 -13.43 4.93 -2.06
C TYR A 68 -14.42 4.16 -2.94
N THR A 69 -14.00 2.98 -3.39
CA THR A 69 -14.75 2.12 -4.29
C THR A 69 -15.17 0.79 -3.67
N THR A 70 -16.33 0.29 -4.10
CA THR A 70 -16.67 -1.12 -3.91
C THR A 70 -15.79 -1.99 -4.82
N ARG A 71 -15.63 -3.28 -4.49
CA ARG A 71 -14.84 -4.22 -5.31
C ARG A 71 -15.31 -4.34 -6.77
N THR A 72 -16.59 -4.10 -7.03
CA THR A 72 -17.21 -4.26 -8.36
C THR A 72 -17.22 -2.99 -9.18
N GLU A 73 -16.86 -1.85 -8.60
CA GLU A 73 -17.09 -0.54 -9.22
C GLU A 73 -16.26 -0.32 -10.48
N LEU A 74 -14.99 -0.74 -10.47
CA LEU A 74 -14.13 -0.65 -11.65
C LEU A 74 -14.68 -1.51 -12.81
N ALA A 75 -15.14 -2.73 -12.51
CA ALA A 75 -15.74 -3.61 -13.51
C ALA A 75 -17.03 -3.01 -14.11
N GLN A 76 -17.84 -2.34 -13.28
CA GLN A 76 -19.05 -1.64 -13.73
C GLN A 76 -18.72 -0.44 -14.61
N LEU A 77 -17.72 0.36 -14.23
CA LEU A 77 -17.30 1.54 -15.00
C LEU A 77 -16.81 1.18 -16.41
N PHE A 78 -16.09 0.06 -16.53
CA PHE A 78 -15.53 -0.42 -17.81
C PHE A 78 -16.34 -1.54 -18.46
N ALA A 79 -17.59 -1.76 -18.05
CA ALA A 79 -18.45 -2.78 -18.65
C ALA A 79 -18.54 -2.61 -20.18
N GLY A 80 -18.21 -3.67 -20.92
CA GLY A 80 -18.18 -3.67 -22.39
C GLY A 80 -17.01 -2.90 -23.03
N LYS A 81 -16.07 -2.36 -22.24
CA LYS A 81 -14.85 -1.72 -22.74
C LYS A 81 -13.74 -2.76 -22.88
N LYS A 82 -12.91 -2.61 -23.92
CA LYS A 82 -11.74 -3.47 -24.14
C LYS A 82 -10.50 -3.02 -23.37
N THR A 83 -10.48 -1.79 -22.89
CA THR A 83 -9.30 -1.16 -22.29
C THR A 83 -9.69 -0.44 -21.02
N PHE A 84 -8.89 -0.66 -19.99
CA PHE A 84 -9.00 -0.03 -18.69
C PHE A 84 -7.92 1.04 -18.62
N LEU A 85 -8.34 2.30 -18.55
CA LEU A 85 -7.42 3.44 -18.48
C LEU A 85 -7.54 4.09 -17.11
N MET A 86 -6.43 4.12 -16.35
CA MET A 86 -6.39 4.75 -15.02
C MET A 86 -6.90 6.19 -15.07
N GLU A 87 -6.55 6.95 -16.12
CA GLU A 87 -7.02 8.34 -16.25
C GLU A 87 -8.56 8.44 -16.33
N THR A 88 -9.23 7.52 -17.04
CA THR A 88 -10.70 7.52 -17.12
C THR A 88 -11.30 7.24 -15.74
N PHE A 89 -10.74 6.27 -15.02
CA PHE A 89 -11.15 5.93 -13.67
C PHE A 89 -10.91 7.11 -12.70
N TYR A 90 -9.74 7.72 -12.70
CA TYR A 90 -9.41 8.84 -11.81
C TYR A 90 -10.32 10.06 -12.03
N ARG A 91 -10.65 10.40 -13.29
CA ARG A 91 -11.63 11.45 -13.59
C ARG A 91 -13.01 11.11 -13.01
N HIS A 92 -13.46 9.87 -13.18
CA HIS A 92 -14.72 9.39 -12.59
C HIS A 92 -14.71 9.54 -11.06
N MET A 93 -13.62 9.12 -10.40
CA MET A 93 -13.47 9.21 -8.95
C MET A 93 -13.51 10.66 -8.44
N ARG A 94 -12.80 11.58 -9.09
CA ARG A 94 -12.84 13.02 -8.72
C ARG A 94 -14.23 13.60 -8.82
N ILE A 95 -14.97 13.28 -9.88
CA ILE A 95 -16.35 13.76 -10.07
C ILE A 95 -17.29 13.14 -9.03
N LYS A 96 -17.23 11.82 -8.85
CA LYS A 96 -18.10 11.07 -7.92
C LYS A 96 -17.96 11.57 -6.48
N HIS A 97 -16.73 11.86 -6.05
CA HIS A 97 -16.43 12.27 -4.68
C HIS A 97 -16.30 13.79 -4.51
N HIS A 98 -16.59 14.58 -5.55
CA HIS A 98 -16.49 16.04 -5.55
C HIS A 98 -15.10 16.55 -5.10
N LEU A 99 -14.04 15.86 -5.54
CA LEU A 99 -12.66 16.17 -5.16
C LEU A 99 -11.95 16.96 -6.27
N MET A 100 -11.51 18.16 -5.90
CA MET A 100 -10.75 19.06 -6.78
C MET A 100 -11.54 19.48 -8.04
N VAL A 101 -12.87 19.41 -8.03
CA VAL A 101 -13.75 19.81 -9.14
C VAL A 101 -14.67 20.96 -8.72
N ASP A 102 -15.11 21.77 -9.68
CA ASP A 102 -16.10 22.83 -9.49
C ASP A 102 -17.54 22.30 -9.52
N ALA A 103 -18.52 23.19 -9.37
CA ALA A 103 -19.94 22.87 -9.41
C ALA A 103 -20.40 22.25 -10.75
N ASP A 104 -19.71 22.58 -11.85
CA ASP A 104 -19.96 22.06 -13.19
C ASP A 104 -19.21 20.75 -13.48
N LYS A 105 -18.59 20.13 -12.45
CA LYS A 105 -17.77 18.91 -12.54
C LYS A 105 -16.52 19.08 -13.41
N LYS A 106 -16.02 20.29 -13.59
CA LYS A 106 -14.74 20.58 -14.26
C LYS A 106 -13.62 20.63 -13.23
N PRO A 107 -12.38 20.27 -13.58
CA PRO A 107 -11.27 20.33 -12.64
C PRO A 107 -10.88 21.78 -12.31
N TRP A 108 -10.49 22.07 -11.06
CA TRP A 108 -10.20 23.45 -10.59
C TRP A 108 -9.23 24.26 -11.45
N GLN A 109 -8.24 23.62 -12.09
CA GLN A 109 -7.24 24.29 -12.95
C GLN A 109 -7.45 24.00 -14.46
N GLY A 110 -8.67 23.61 -14.86
CA GLY A 110 -9.01 23.31 -16.26
C GLY A 110 -8.40 22.04 -16.84
N GLN A 111 -7.49 21.38 -16.13
CA GLN A 111 -6.85 20.12 -16.52
C GLN A 111 -7.00 19.05 -15.44
N TRP A 112 -7.10 17.79 -15.87
CA TRP A 112 -7.28 16.65 -14.96
C TRP A 112 -5.98 16.15 -14.34
N ASN A 113 -4.85 16.32 -15.02
CA ASN A 113 -3.58 15.70 -14.70
C ASN A 113 -2.40 16.65 -15.01
N PHE A 114 -1.47 16.79 -14.07
CA PHE A 114 -0.27 17.63 -14.18
C PHE A 114 1.04 16.82 -14.14
N ASP A 115 1.00 15.54 -14.55
CA ASP A 115 2.14 14.60 -14.49
C ASP A 115 3.41 15.10 -15.21
N ALA A 116 3.24 15.87 -16.28
CA ALA A 116 4.35 16.42 -17.04
C ALA A 116 5.23 17.37 -16.21
N ASP A 117 4.65 18.01 -15.18
CA ASP A 117 5.35 18.95 -14.29
C ASP A 117 6.12 18.23 -13.16
N ASN A 118 5.94 16.91 -13.02
CA ASN A 118 6.38 16.13 -11.86
C ASN A 118 7.70 15.35 -12.06
N ARG A 119 8.53 15.75 -13.03
CA ARG A 119 9.70 14.94 -13.47
C ARG A 119 11.03 15.68 -13.37
N LYS A 120 11.15 16.67 -12.48
CA LYS A 120 12.40 17.41 -12.35
C LYS A 120 13.42 16.58 -11.57
N LYS A 121 14.69 16.73 -11.98
CA LYS A 121 15.82 16.16 -11.24
C LYS A 121 16.08 16.97 -9.98
N LEU A 122 16.56 16.30 -8.94
CA LEU A 122 17.07 16.98 -7.74
C LEU A 122 18.28 17.85 -8.13
N PRO A 123 18.31 19.15 -7.80
CA PRO A 123 19.45 20.01 -8.11
C PRO A 123 20.73 19.53 -7.40
N THR A 124 21.89 19.79 -8.01
CA THR A 124 23.19 19.47 -7.38
C THR A 124 23.34 20.22 -6.05
N GLY A 125 23.67 19.49 -4.99
CA GLY A 125 23.83 20.05 -3.64
C GLY A 125 22.53 20.30 -2.88
N HIS A 126 21.37 20.01 -3.50
CA HIS A 126 20.08 20.06 -2.81
C HIS A 126 19.99 18.91 -1.81
N GLN A 127 19.71 19.24 -0.55
CA GLN A 127 19.48 18.26 0.51
C GLN A 127 17.98 18.18 0.79
N PRO A 128 17.34 17.03 0.50
CA PRO A 128 15.98 16.76 0.93
C PRO A 128 15.83 16.89 2.44
N VAL A 129 14.60 17.11 2.88
CA VAL A 129 14.31 17.10 4.32
C VAL A 129 14.48 15.68 4.85
N ALA A 130 15.15 15.54 6.00
CA ALA A 130 15.36 14.22 6.59
C ALA A 130 14.00 13.59 6.97
N PRO A 131 13.73 12.32 6.59
CA PRO A 131 12.45 11.69 6.87
C PRO A 131 12.15 11.62 8.38
N LEU A 132 10.89 11.85 8.76
CA LEU A 132 10.43 11.52 10.12
C LEU A 132 10.55 10.01 10.37
N MET A 133 11.30 9.62 11.39
CA MET A 133 11.45 8.23 11.82
C MET A 133 11.06 8.12 13.28
N PHE A 134 10.42 7.02 13.63
CA PHE A 134 10.10 6.68 15.01
C PHE A 134 11.25 5.91 15.67
N ALA A 135 11.16 5.72 16.98
CA ALA A 135 12.11 4.92 17.76
C ALA A 135 11.33 3.96 18.67
N ASN A 136 10.56 3.07 18.05
CA ASN A 136 9.70 2.14 18.76
C ASN A 136 10.51 0.92 19.24
N ASP A 137 10.30 0.49 20.49
CA ASP A 137 10.84 -0.78 20.99
C ASP A 137 9.89 -1.93 20.62
N VAL A 138 10.40 -2.83 19.78
CA VAL A 138 9.72 -4.05 19.30
C VAL A 138 10.53 -5.30 19.65
N SER A 139 11.43 -5.22 20.63
CA SER A 139 12.31 -6.32 21.05
C SER A 139 11.55 -7.56 21.48
N ALA A 140 10.42 -7.39 22.18
CA ALA A 140 9.54 -8.50 22.56
C ALA A 140 8.99 -9.26 21.34
N LEU A 141 8.56 -8.55 20.29
CA LEU A 141 8.07 -9.17 19.05
C LEU A 141 9.21 -9.87 18.30
N CYS A 142 10.40 -9.28 18.25
CA CYS A 142 11.57 -9.92 17.63
C CYS A 142 11.96 -11.22 18.34
N ASN A 143 11.87 -11.25 19.68
CA ASN A 143 12.10 -12.45 20.48
C ASN A 143 11.01 -13.51 20.23
N GLU A 144 9.75 -13.11 20.06
CA GLU A 144 8.65 -14.01 19.70
C GLU A 144 8.91 -14.68 18.34
N LEU A 145 9.25 -13.90 17.31
CA LEU A 145 9.59 -14.42 15.98
C LEU A 145 10.79 -15.38 16.01
N THR A 146 11.81 -15.05 16.80
CA THR A 146 13.00 -15.90 16.98
C THR A 146 12.64 -17.21 17.68
N THR A 147 11.81 -17.14 18.73
CA THR A 147 11.33 -18.32 19.48
C THR A 147 10.47 -19.22 18.60
N ALA A 148 9.65 -18.62 17.74
CA ALA A 148 8.83 -19.31 16.76
C ALA A 148 9.61 -19.79 15.52
N GLN A 149 10.93 -19.56 15.45
CA GLN A 149 11.81 -19.98 14.36
C GLN A 149 11.35 -19.47 12.98
N ILE A 150 10.75 -18.27 12.94
CA ILE A 150 10.31 -17.65 11.68
C ILE A 150 11.53 -17.17 10.92
N THR A 151 11.68 -17.64 9.67
CA THR A 151 12.71 -17.14 8.76
C THR A 151 12.29 -15.77 8.25
N THR A 152 13.15 -14.77 8.44
CA THR A 152 12.92 -13.40 8.02
C THR A 152 14.01 -12.92 7.05
N ILE A 153 13.77 -11.80 6.40
CA ILE A 153 14.72 -11.12 5.51
C ILE A 153 14.83 -9.66 5.90
N GLY A 154 15.98 -9.05 5.58
CA GLY A 154 16.27 -7.66 5.86
C GLY A 154 16.84 -7.48 7.26
N THR A 155 16.83 -6.23 7.73
CA THR A 155 17.37 -5.87 9.04
C THR A 155 16.37 -5.07 9.84
N VAL A 156 16.31 -5.32 11.14
CA VAL A 156 15.55 -4.52 12.10
C VAL A 156 16.45 -4.18 13.29
N ASP A 157 16.42 -2.93 13.74
CA ASP A 157 16.90 -2.55 15.07
C ASP A 157 15.72 -2.69 16.04
N PRO A 158 15.69 -3.72 16.92
CA PRO A 158 14.53 -3.98 17.76
C PRO A 158 14.24 -2.88 18.78
N HIS A 159 15.20 -2.01 19.09
CA HIS A 159 15.01 -0.91 20.03
C HIS A 159 14.71 0.42 19.32
N ARG A 160 14.78 0.46 17.98
CA ARG A 160 14.60 1.67 17.17
C ARG A 160 13.84 1.35 15.88
N PHE A 161 12.69 0.72 16.00
CA PHE A 161 11.83 0.46 14.86
C PHE A 161 11.24 1.77 14.31
N ILE A 162 11.50 2.04 13.04
CA ILE A 162 11.35 3.37 12.43
C ILE A 162 9.95 3.68 11.88
N TRP A 163 9.08 2.67 11.78
CA TRP A 163 7.74 2.79 11.21
C TRP A 163 6.70 3.05 12.29
N PRO A 164 5.57 3.72 11.95
CA PRO A 164 4.51 3.97 12.91
C PRO A 164 3.90 2.64 13.38
N ILE A 165 3.67 2.52 14.68
CA ILE A 165 3.01 1.36 15.31
C ILE A 165 1.61 1.67 15.82
N SER A 166 1.14 2.90 15.65
CA SER A 166 -0.17 3.34 16.09
C SER A 166 -0.79 4.36 15.13
N ARG A 167 -2.09 4.60 15.31
CA ARG A 167 -2.83 5.62 14.58
C ARG A 167 -2.27 7.02 14.86
N GLU A 168 -1.90 7.30 16.11
CA GLU A 168 -1.33 8.58 16.52
C GLU A 168 -0.01 8.86 15.78
N GLN A 169 0.90 7.89 15.74
CA GLN A 169 2.15 8.02 14.98
C GLN A 169 1.89 8.15 13.47
N SER A 170 0.88 7.47 12.94
CA SER A 170 0.51 7.60 11.53
C SER A 170 0.00 9.02 11.21
N LEU A 171 -0.78 9.63 12.11
CA LEU A 171 -1.24 11.01 11.98
C LEU A 171 -0.07 12.01 12.09
N GLU A 172 0.90 11.75 12.95
CA GLU A 172 2.14 12.54 13.03
C GLU A 172 2.92 12.48 11.71
N LEU A 173 3.05 11.29 11.12
CA LEU A 173 3.69 11.11 9.81
C LEU A 173 2.95 11.83 8.69
N LEU A 174 1.61 11.80 8.68
CA LEU A 174 0.80 12.57 7.73
C LEU A 174 1.04 14.07 7.90
N SER A 175 0.97 14.59 9.13
CA SER A 175 1.20 16.00 9.44
C SER A 175 2.58 16.45 8.96
N TYR A 176 3.61 15.66 9.27
CA TYR A 176 4.98 15.90 8.81
C TYR A 176 5.07 15.99 7.28
N PHE A 177 4.46 15.03 6.56
CA PHE A 177 4.44 15.05 5.11
C PHE A 177 3.78 16.32 4.54
N LEU A 178 2.62 16.70 5.07
CA LEU A 178 1.89 17.89 4.62
C LEU A 178 2.72 19.18 4.82
N GLN A 179 3.37 19.30 5.98
CA GLN A 179 4.15 20.49 6.34
C GLN A 179 5.48 20.59 5.57
N HIS A 180 6.19 19.47 5.38
CA HIS A 180 7.59 19.50 4.95
C HIS A 180 7.83 18.95 3.54
N CYS A 181 7.00 18.03 3.06
CA CYS A 181 7.27 17.25 1.86
C CYS A 181 6.31 17.54 0.70
N LEU A 182 5.02 17.75 0.98
CA LEU A 182 4.00 17.87 -0.07
C LEU A 182 4.34 18.97 -1.09
N LYS A 183 4.86 20.11 -0.65
CA LYS A 183 5.30 21.21 -1.54
C LYS A 183 6.38 20.85 -2.57
N TRP A 184 7.05 19.71 -2.42
CA TRP A 184 8.09 19.20 -3.30
C TRP A 184 7.76 17.85 -3.92
N PHE A 185 6.62 17.24 -3.55
CA PHE A 185 6.26 15.86 -3.86
C PHE A 185 6.30 15.57 -5.37
N GLY A 186 5.46 16.26 -6.14
CA GLY A 186 5.36 16.12 -7.59
C GLY A 186 6.67 16.53 -8.27
N THR A 187 7.24 17.70 -7.95
CA THR A 187 8.50 18.19 -8.57
C THR A 187 9.59 17.14 -8.63
N PHE A 188 9.77 16.35 -7.56
CA PHE A 188 10.81 15.34 -7.43
C PHE A 188 10.27 13.91 -7.36
N GLN A 189 9.06 13.67 -7.87
CA GLN A 189 8.36 12.38 -7.76
C GLN A 189 9.16 11.21 -8.37
N ASP A 190 9.88 11.48 -9.45
CA ASP A 190 10.72 10.51 -10.18
C ASP A 190 12.22 10.66 -9.89
N ALA A 191 12.60 11.55 -8.98
CA ALA A 191 14.01 11.74 -8.63
C ALA A 191 14.53 10.54 -7.84
N MET A 192 15.80 10.19 -8.03
CA MET A 192 16.56 9.28 -7.18
C MET A 192 17.86 9.97 -6.80
N ALA A 193 18.23 9.94 -5.53
CA ALA A 193 19.49 10.50 -5.05
C ALA A 193 20.20 9.51 -4.11
N PRO A 194 21.54 9.40 -4.18
CA PRO A 194 22.29 8.57 -3.23
C PRO A 194 22.01 9.01 -1.80
N GLN A 195 21.86 8.06 -0.88
CA GLN A 195 21.65 8.29 0.56
C GLN A 195 20.31 8.95 0.95
N GLU A 196 19.52 9.39 -0.03
CA GLU A 196 18.21 10.01 0.18
C GLU A 196 17.09 9.02 -0.13
N TRP A 197 16.87 8.06 0.77
CA TRP A 197 16.00 6.90 0.54
C TRP A 197 14.49 7.23 0.45
N SER A 198 14.08 8.40 0.93
CA SER A 198 12.66 8.81 0.99
C SER A 198 12.33 10.08 0.20
N ILE A 199 13.32 10.95 -0.03
CA ILE A 199 13.20 12.24 -0.71
C ILE A 199 12.02 13.07 -0.15
N TYR A 200 10.92 13.17 -0.89
CA TYR A 200 9.71 13.90 -0.48
C TYR A 200 8.45 13.03 -0.54
N HIS A 201 8.62 11.71 -0.49
CA HIS A 201 7.49 10.77 -0.47
C HIS A 201 6.87 10.69 0.93
N ALA A 202 5.54 10.52 0.97
CA ALA A 202 4.77 10.55 2.21
C ALA A 202 5.05 9.37 3.17
N ARG A 203 5.49 8.22 2.64
CA ARG A 203 5.69 6.99 3.42
C ARG A 203 4.45 6.51 4.20
N LEU A 204 3.26 6.87 3.71
CA LEU A 204 1.97 6.52 4.33
C LEU A 204 1.38 5.19 3.81
N SER A 205 2.01 4.54 2.83
CA SER A 205 1.48 3.31 2.21
C SER A 205 1.25 2.20 3.23
N PHE A 206 2.16 2.01 4.19
CA PHE A 206 1.98 1.06 5.30
C PHE A 206 0.75 1.42 6.15
N SER A 207 0.69 2.66 6.66
CA SER A 207 -0.43 3.12 7.50
C SER A 207 -1.78 3.05 6.80
N LEU A 208 -1.81 3.31 5.48
CA LEU A 208 -3.00 3.15 4.65
C LEU A 208 -3.39 1.67 4.52
N ASN A 209 -2.46 0.81 4.15
CA ASN A 209 -2.78 -0.58 3.82
C ASN A 209 -3.14 -1.44 5.04
N ILE A 210 -2.61 -1.11 6.23
CA ILE A 210 -3.05 -1.72 7.49
C ILE A 210 -4.19 -0.97 8.18
N LYS A 211 -4.79 0.03 7.50
CA LYS A 211 -5.97 0.77 7.96
C LYS A 211 -5.78 1.58 9.25
N MET A 212 -4.54 1.91 9.62
CA MET A 212 -4.26 2.92 10.65
C MET A 212 -4.71 4.31 10.20
N LEU A 213 -4.62 4.58 8.88
CA LEU A 213 -5.19 5.75 8.25
C LEU A 213 -6.16 5.39 7.13
N SER A 214 -7.23 6.17 6.95
CA SER A 214 -8.10 6.07 5.79
C SER A 214 -7.56 6.86 4.58
N PRO A 215 -7.75 6.39 3.34
CA PRO A 215 -7.43 7.16 2.13
C PRO A 215 -8.19 8.49 2.07
N GLN A 216 -9.42 8.52 2.59
CA GLN A 216 -10.26 9.71 2.61
C GLN A 216 -9.70 10.79 3.52
N GLU A 217 -9.25 10.45 4.73
CA GLU A 217 -8.67 11.44 5.64
C GLU A 217 -7.35 11.99 5.10
N VAL A 218 -6.51 11.16 4.47
CA VAL A 218 -5.24 11.59 3.89
C VAL A 218 -5.44 12.56 2.71
N VAL A 219 -6.37 12.23 1.80
CA VAL A 219 -6.69 13.09 0.65
C VAL A 219 -7.32 14.41 1.11
N ASN A 220 -8.27 14.36 2.06
CA ASN A 220 -8.91 15.56 2.59
C ASN A 220 -7.89 16.47 3.29
N ALA A 221 -6.99 15.91 4.10
CA ALA A 221 -5.96 16.68 4.78
C ALA A 221 -4.99 17.36 3.79
N ALA A 222 -4.66 16.71 2.67
CA ALA A 222 -3.84 17.33 1.62
C ALA A 222 -4.58 18.48 0.92
N ILE A 223 -5.86 18.31 0.61
CA ILE A 223 -6.70 19.36 0.01
C ILE A 223 -6.87 20.54 0.97
N GLU A 224 -7.07 20.27 2.26
CA GLU A 224 -7.17 21.30 3.30
C GLU A 224 -5.86 22.07 3.45
N ALA A 225 -4.72 21.38 3.51
CA ALA A 225 -3.39 21.99 3.59
C ALA A 225 -3.09 22.92 2.39
N TYR A 226 -3.56 22.56 1.19
CA TYR A 226 -3.49 23.43 0.01
C TYR A 226 -4.45 24.62 0.12
N SER A 227 -5.70 24.37 0.53
CA SER A 227 -6.76 25.39 0.53
C SER A 227 -6.56 26.45 1.62
N SER A 228 -5.98 26.07 2.76
CA SER A 228 -5.64 26.99 3.85
C SER A 228 -4.51 27.96 3.47
N GLN A 229 -3.78 27.69 2.38
CA GLN A 229 -2.57 28.41 1.96
C GLN A 229 -1.53 28.53 3.08
N GLN A 230 -1.60 27.63 4.08
CA GLN A 230 -0.66 27.59 5.20
C GLN A 230 0.76 27.24 4.72
N TYR A 231 0.86 26.51 3.61
CA TYR A 231 2.10 26.07 3.00
C TYR A 231 2.13 26.44 1.52
N ASP A 232 3.33 26.67 0.99
CA ASP A 232 3.57 26.94 -0.43
C ASP A 232 3.46 25.65 -1.26
N ILE A 233 2.22 25.16 -1.44
CA ILE A 233 1.91 23.94 -2.19
C ILE A 233 1.38 24.34 -3.56
N ALA A 234 2.16 24.10 -4.61
CA ALA A 234 1.67 24.26 -5.98
C ALA A 234 0.64 23.17 -6.33
N TYR A 235 -0.34 23.49 -7.18
CA TYR A 235 -1.45 22.59 -7.48
C TYR A 235 -1.00 21.23 -8.05
N HIS A 236 0.04 21.20 -8.90
CA HIS A 236 0.56 19.96 -9.47
C HIS A 236 1.13 19.00 -8.39
N GLN A 237 1.59 19.55 -7.26
CA GLN A 237 2.04 18.75 -6.12
C GLN A 237 0.85 18.05 -5.45
N LEU A 238 -0.21 18.81 -5.17
CA LEU A 238 -1.44 18.30 -4.59
C LEU A 238 -2.09 17.26 -5.51
N GLU A 239 -2.29 17.62 -6.78
CA GLU A 239 -2.92 16.75 -7.78
C GLU A 239 -2.12 15.46 -7.96
N GLY A 240 -0.80 15.56 -8.11
CA GLY A 240 0.08 14.40 -8.21
C GLY A 240 -0.08 13.46 -7.03
N PHE A 241 -0.13 13.99 -5.80
CA PHE A 241 -0.31 13.20 -4.57
C PHE A 241 -1.69 12.54 -4.50
N VAL A 242 -2.77 13.32 -4.70
CA VAL A 242 -4.15 12.80 -4.68
C VAL A 242 -4.35 11.74 -5.76
N ARG A 243 -3.75 11.90 -6.95
CA ARG A 243 -3.82 10.91 -8.03
C ARG A 243 -3.17 9.58 -7.68
N GLN A 244 -2.15 9.54 -6.84
CA GLN A 244 -1.57 8.26 -6.39
C GLN A 244 -2.55 7.48 -5.50
N ILE A 245 -3.33 8.19 -4.68
CA ILE A 245 -4.25 7.57 -3.71
C ILE A 245 -5.63 7.32 -4.33
N LEU A 246 -6.30 8.38 -4.80
CA LEU A 246 -7.64 8.30 -5.39
C LEU A 246 -7.64 7.65 -6.78
N GLY A 247 -6.54 7.76 -7.51
CA GLY A 247 -6.35 7.15 -8.83
C GLY A 247 -5.73 5.77 -8.73
N TRP A 248 -4.40 5.70 -8.63
CA TRP A 248 -3.66 4.45 -8.77
C TRP A 248 -4.00 3.39 -7.72
N ARG A 249 -4.05 3.73 -6.43
CA ARG A 249 -4.34 2.75 -5.37
C ARG A 249 -5.74 2.13 -5.52
N GLU A 250 -6.76 2.97 -5.74
CA GLU A 250 -8.14 2.49 -5.98
C GLU A 250 -8.25 1.72 -7.31
N TYR A 251 -7.53 2.16 -8.34
CA TYR A 251 -7.51 1.49 -9.64
C TYR A 251 -6.88 0.10 -9.57
N MET A 252 -5.72 -0.05 -8.91
CA MET A 252 -5.06 -1.35 -8.77
C MET A 252 -5.92 -2.34 -7.98
N ARG A 253 -6.56 -1.90 -6.89
CA ARG A 253 -7.55 -2.73 -6.19
C ARG A 253 -8.68 -3.20 -7.10
N GLY A 254 -9.23 -2.30 -7.92
CA GLY A 254 -10.29 -2.65 -8.85
C GLY A 254 -9.83 -3.66 -9.91
N ILE A 255 -8.62 -3.48 -10.46
CA ILE A 255 -8.00 -4.41 -11.42
C ILE A 255 -7.82 -5.79 -10.79
N TYR A 256 -7.26 -5.82 -9.57
CA TYR A 256 -7.07 -7.05 -8.81
C TYR A 256 -8.38 -7.83 -8.66
N TRP A 257 -9.43 -7.22 -8.10
CA TRP A 257 -10.71 -7.91 -7.90
C TRP A 257 -11.43 -8.26 -9.20
N HIS A 258 -11.22 -7.50 -10.27
CA HIS A 258 -11.83 -7.78 -11.56
C HIS A 258 -11.21 -9.00 -12.25
N HIS A 259 -9.89 -9.16 -12.16
CA HIS A 259 -9.16 -10.19 -12.91
C HIS A 259 -8.81 -11.44 -12.08
N MET A 260 -8.85 -11.39 -10.75
CA MET A 260 -8.62 -12.57 -9.94
C MET A 260 -9.74 -13.62 -10.13
N PRO A 261 -9.39 -14.93 -10.21
CA PRO A 261 -8.07 -15.51 -9.93
C PRO A 261 -7.11 -15.56 -11.12
N ASP A 262 -7.60 -15.37 -12.35
CA ASP A 262 -6.84 -15.61 -13.58
C ASP A 262 -5.63 -14.66 -13.70
N TYR A 263 -5.69 -13.50 -13.06
CA TYR A 263 -4.60 -12.53 -12.98
C TYR A 263 -3.29 -13.13 -12.46
N ALA A 264 -3.39 -14.02 -11.46
CA ALA A 264 -2.23 -14.67 -10.82
C ALA A 264 -1.52 -15.69 -11.73
N GLN A 265 -2.01 -15.95 -12.94
CA GLN A 265 -1.43 -16.90 -13.89
C GLN A 265 -0.94 -16.23 -15.17
N LEU A 266 -0.95 -14.89 -15.23
CA LEU A 266 -0.59 -14.16 -16.44
C LEU A 266 0.93 -14.16 -16.68
N ASN A 267 1.31 -14.65 -17.86
CA ASN A 267 2.69 -14.55 -18.36
C ASN A 267 2.68 -14.20 -19.86
N TYR A 268 2.24 -12.97 -20.16
CA TYR A 268 2.02 -12.51 -21.53
C TYR A 268 3.28 -12.60 -22.42
N LEU A 269 4.48 -12.37 -21.85
CA LEU A 269 5.76 -12.37 -22.58
C LEU A 269 6.45 -13.75 -22.60
N GLY A 270 5.89 -14.76 -21.94
CA GLY A 270 6.47 -16.10 -21.88
C GLY A 270 7.82 -16.15 -21.16
N HIS A 271 8.03 -15.29 -20.16
CA HIS A 271 9.26 -15.23 -19.39
C HIS A 271 9.42 -16.43 -18.47
N SER A 272 10.64 -16.94 -18.32
CA SER A 272 10.91 -18.19 -17.59
C SER A 272 12.20 -18.18 -16.76
N ALA A 273 12.95 -17.08 -16.72
CA ALA A 273 14.16 -17.01 -15.91
C ALA A 273 13.81 -16.95 -14.40
N THR A 274 14.66 -17.54 -13.57
CA THR A 274 14.57 -17.40 -12.10
C THR A 274 15.01 -16.01 -11.66
N LEU A 275 14.49 -15.50 -10.53
CA LEU A 275 14.98 -14.24 -9.99
C LEU A 275 16.45 -14.39 -9.56
N PRO A 276 17.36 -13.50 -10.00
CA PRO A 276 18.75 -13.58 -9.59
C PRO A 276 18.90 -13.50 -8.06
N SER A 277 19.65 -14.42 -7.47
CA SER A 277 19.76 -14.56 -6.00
C SER A 277 20.21 -13.29 -5.27
N TRP A 278 20.94 -12.40 -5.94
CA TRP A 278 21.35 -11.12 -5.39
C TRP A 278 20.20 -10.12 -5.19
N TYR A 279 18.97 -10.38 -5.67
CA TYR A 279 17.76 -9.65 -5.26
C TYR A 279 17.48 -9.78 -3.76
N TRP A 280 17.89 -10.89 -3.15
CA TRP A 280 17.68 -11.17 -1.72
C TRP A 280 18.82 -10.68 -0.82
N THR A 281 19.96 -10.29 -1.40
CA THR A 281 21.17 -9.92 -0.63
C THR A 281 21.74 -8.55 -0.98
N GLY A 282 21.39 -7.98 -2.14
CA GLY A 282 22.01 -6.78 -2.69
C GLY A 282 23.44 -7.00 -3.20
N ALA A 283 23.94 -8.24 -3.25
CA ALA A 283 25.31 -8.57 -3.65
C ALA A 283 25.52 -8.49 -5.17
N THR A 284 25.47 -7.27 -5.72
CA THR A 284 25.66 -6.99 -7.15
C THR A 284 26.59 -5.80 -7.39
N LYS A 285 27.25 -5.78 -8.55
CA LYS A 285 28.12 -4.68 -9.00
C LYS A 285 27.33 -3.54 -9.66
N MET A 286 26.07 -3.76 -10.01
CA MET A 286 25.20 -2.74 -10.59
C MET A 286 24.77 -1.76 -9.50
N ASN A 287 25.33 -0.54 -9.51
CA ASN A 287 25.19 0.41 -8.40
C ASN A 287 23.73 0.79 -8.08
N CYS A 288 22.89 0.99 -9.11
CA CYS A 288 21.47 1.29 -8.93
C CYS A 288 20.72 0.12 -8.25
N MET A 289 20.93 -1.11 -8.73
CA MET A 289 20.34 -2.32 -8.14
C MET A 289 20.83 -2.54 -6.71
N LYS A 290 22.14 -2.40 -6.47
CA LYS A 290 22.73 -2.50 -5.14
C LYS A 290 22.05 -1.55 -4.16
N HIS A 291 21.94 -0.26 -4.50
CA HIS A 291 21.29 0.71 -3.63
C HIS A 291 19.80 0.42 -3.41
N ALA A 292 19.04 0.16 -4.49
CA ALA A 292 17.60 -0.11 -4.37
C ALA A 292 17.30 -1.35 -3.51
N ILE A 293 18.07 -2.43 -3.70
CA ILE A 293 17.89 -3.68 -2.95
C ILE A 293 18.36 -3.52 -1.50
N THR A 294 19.56 -2.96 -1.27
CA THR A 294 20.05 -2.75 0.10
C THR A 294 19.11 -1.83 0.89
N GLN A 295 18.59 -0.77 0.29
CA GLN A 295 17.60 0.11 0.91
C GLN A 295 16.30 -0.66 1.24
N SER A 296 15.83 -1.51 0.33
CA SER A 296 14.65 -2.36 0.57
C SER A 296 14.89 -3.31 1.75
N LEU A 297 16.07 -3.93 1.84
CA LEU A 297 16.44 -4.82 2.96
C LEU A 297 16.60 -4.07 4.29
N THR A 298 17.10 -2.83 4.27
CA THR A 298 17.33 -2.02 5.47
C THR A 298 16.08 -1.36 6.01
N TYR A 299 15.22 -0.83 5.14
CA TYR A 299 14.07 -0.01 5.53
C TYR A 299 12.72 -0.69 5.26
N ALA A 300 12.71 -1.87 4.64
CA ALA A 300 11.50 -2.49 4.06
C ALA A 300 10.77 -1.56 3.08
N TYR A 301 11.51 -0.65 2.43
CA TYR A 301 10.94 0.40 1.59
C TYR A 301 11.86 0.84 0.44
N ALA A 302 11.25 0.96 -0.73
CA ALA A 302 11.73 1.74 -1.86
C ALA A 302 10.60 2.62 -2.37
N HIS A 303 10.90 3.83 -2.84
CA HIS A 303 9.88 4.68 -3.42
C HIS A 303 9.53 4.22 -4.86
N HIS A 304 8.41 4.72 -5.39
CA HIS A 304 7.78 4.13 -6.59
C HIS A 304 8.73 3.97 -7.78
N ILE A 305 9.50 5.00 -8.14
CA ILE A 305 10.37 4.94 -9.32
C ILE A 305 11.54 3.95 -9.16
N GLN A 306 12.00 3.69 -7.94
CA GLN A 306 12.99 2.64 -7.67
C GLN A 306 12.38 1.25 -7.93
N ARG A 307 11.15 1.04 -7.42
CA ARG A 307 10.41 -0.21 -7.65
C ARG A 307 10.17 -0.43 -9.14
N LEU A 308 9.72 0.59 -9.86
CA LEU A 308 9.36 0.46 -11.27
C LEU A 308 10.59 0.41 -12.20
N MET A 309 11.46 1.43 -12.13
CA MET A 309 12.48 1.66 -13.16
C MET A 309 13.84 1.04 -12.84
N VAL A 310 14.05 0.55 -11.62
CA VAL A 310 15.30 -0.13 -11.23
C VAL A 310 15.04 -1.63 -11.10
N THR A 311 14.36 -2.06 -10.03
CA THR A 311 14.21 -3.50 -9.75
C THR A 311 13.21 -4.18 -10.70
N GLY A 312 12.10 -3.52 -11.02
CA GLY A 312 11.08 -4.05 -11.92
C GLY A 312 11.55 -4.07 -13.38
N ASN A 313 12.10 -2.94 -13.85
CA ASN A 313 12.65 -2.84 -15.20
C ASN A 313 13.78 -3.85 -15.44
N PHE A 314 14.69 -4.07 -14.48
CA PHE A 314 15.70 -5.12 -14.62
C PHE A 314 15.07 -6.50 -14.77
N ALA A 315 14.12 -6.87 -13.89
CA ALA A 315 13.48 -8.18 -13.94
C ALA A 315 12.74 -8.41 -15.27
N LEU A 316 12.08 -7.38 -15.79
CA LEU A 316 11.45 -7.38 -17.11
C LEU A 316 12.48 -7.65 -18.21
N LEU A 317 13.57 -6.88 -18.25
CA LEU A 317 14.61 -7.02 -19.28
C LEU A 317 15.36 -8.36 -19.19
N ALA A 318 15.51 -8.90 -17.99
CA ALA A 318 16.17 -10.16 -17.73
C ALA A 318 15.27 -11.38 -18.03
N GLY A 319 14.01 -11.18 -18.41
CA GLY A 319 13.11 -12.28 -18.75
C GLY A 319 12.69 -13.12 -17.54
N VAL A 320 12.64 -12.52 -16.35
CA VAL A 320 12.28 -13.23 -15.10
C VAL A 320 10.81 -13.60 -15.11
N HIS A 321 10.49 -14.82 -14.66
CA HIS A 321 9.12 -15.30 -14.52
C HIS A 321 8.30 -14.37 -13.61
N PRO A 322 7.08 -13.97 -13.97
CA PRO A 322 6.27 -13.05 -13.18
C PRO A 322 6.10 -13.47 -11.72
N ASP A 323 5.82 -14.75 -11.43
CA ASP A 323 5.66 -15.26 -10.07
C ASP A 323 6.91 -15.06 -9.19
N GLU A 324 8.11 -15.15 -9.77
CA GLU A 324 9.36 -14.91 -9.05
C GLU A 324 9.50 -13.43 -8.67
N VAL A 325 9.05 -12.54 -9.55
CA VAL A 325 9.03 -11.09 -9.32
C VAL A 325 7.98 -10.74 -8.28
N ASP A 326 6.77 -11.27 -8.44
CA ASP A 326 5.63 -11.08 -7.52
C ASP A 326 5.98 -11.51 -6.09
N ALA A 327 6.53 -12.72 -5.93
CA ALA A 327 6.97 -13.23 -4.64
C ALA A 327 8.01 -12.32 -3.95
N TRP A 328 8.92 -11.72 -4.73
CA TRP A 328 9.90 -10.78 -4.19
C TRP A 328 9.26 -9.45 -3.76
N TYR A 329 8.38 -8.86 -4.58
CA TYR A 329 7.69 -7.61 -4.23
C TYR A 329 6.80 -7.79 -3.00
N LEU A 330 6.08 -8.91 -2.92
CA LEU A 330 5.24 -9.26 -1.77
C LEU A 330 6.06 -9.51 -0.50
N GLY A 331 7.25 -10.08 -0.63
CA GLY A 331 8.10 -10.46 0.50
C GLY A 331 9.00 -9.36 1.07
N ILE A 332 9.29 -8.29 0.31
CA ILE A 332 10.34 -7.33 0.70
C ILE A 332 9.83 -5.98 1.23
N TYR A 333 8.59 -5.58 0.90
CA TYR A 333 8.08 -4.27 1.26
C TYR A 333 7.05 -4.32 2.38
N ILE A 334 7.19 -3.40 3.35
CA ILE A 334 6.31 -3.30 4.52
C ILE A 334 4.85 -2.99 4.16
N ASP A 335 4.62 -2.40 2.98
CA ASP A 335 3.32 -2.00 2.49
C ASP A 335 2.68 -3.00 1.51
N ALA A 336 3.29 -4.16 1.30
CA ALA A 336 2.85 -5.13 0.31
C ALA A 336 1.70 -6.02 0.82
N PHE A 337 0.63 -6.04 0.03
CA PHE A 337 -0.48 -6.98 0.08
C PHE A 337 -0.77 -7.38 -1.37
N GLU A 338 -1.43 -8.53 -1.61
CA GLU A 338 -1.60 -9.06 -2.97
C GLU A 338 -2.41 -8.13 -3.92
N TRP A 339 -3.29 -7.29 -3.38
CA TRP A 339 -4.15 -6.35 -4.12
C TRP A 339 -3.43 -5.04 -4.46
#